data_AF-A0A928I7Z7-F1
#
_entry.id   AF-A0A928I7Z7-F1
#
_cell.length_a   1.000
_cell.length_b   1.000
_cell.length_c   1.000
_cell.angle_alpha   90.00
_cell.angle_beta   90.00
_cell.angle_gamma   90.00
#
_symmetry.space_group_name_H-M   'P 1'
#
loop_
_entity.id
_entity.type
_entity.pdbx_description
1 polymer ?
#
loop_
_entity_poly.entity_id
_entity_poly.type
_entity_poly.pdbx_seq_one_letter_code
_entity_poly.pdbx_strand_id
1 'polypeptide(L)'
;MNKQHEKTRLPKKNSDSLLVFMAIALVGALLLITTFFLPFASATKEYRESLNDHPDKMYVEEINMTNKDAKDISLLEFGMIYSAAADLGVNSGIAVTCLIIIIAFAVFAVLTTLFIALKKPIAALIFTLLSFGVFQLIKWDFEDRGVIPTSKYDWGFAEVICYIGITIAVIGSILLLIAKSKAKRQTNQEKNS
;
A
#
# COMPACT_ATOMS: atom_id res chain seq x y z
N MET A 1 -33.18 -36.35 -28.57
CA MET A 1 -33.17 -35.80 -27.19
C MET A 1 -31.72 -35.56 -26.81
N ASN A 2 -31.21 -34.33 -26.88
CA ASN A 2 -29.80 -34.03 -26.61
C ASN A 2 -29.70 -32.71 -25.82
N LYS A 3 -29.64 -32.80 -24.49
CA LYS A 3 -29.36 -31.66 -23.60
C LYS A 3 -27.86 -31.42 -23.59
N GLN A 4 -27.40 -30.62 -24.55
CA GLN A 4 -26.03 -30.13 -24.59
C GLN A 4 -25.76 -29.19 -23.42
N HIS A 5 -24.59 -29.36 -22.80
CA HIS A 5 -24.06 -28.61 -21.69
C HIS A 5 -23.96 -27.10 -21.98
N GLU A 6 -24.99 -26.34 -21.62
CA GLU A 6 -24.85 -24.89 -21.49
C GLU A 6 -24.14 -24.58 -20.17
N LYS A 7 -22.80 -24.56 -20.21
CA LYS A 7 -22.00 -23.89 -19.18
C LYS A 7 -22.56 -22.48 -19.06
N THR A 8 -23.19 -22.18 -17.93
CA THR A 8 -23.68 -20.86 -17.51
C THR A 8 -22.60 -19.79 -17.73
N ARG A 9 -22.54 -19.21 -18.93
CA ARG A 9 -21.72 -18.04 -19.21
C ARG A 9 -22.49 -16.86 -18.65
N LEU A 10 -21.89 -16.09 -17.75
CA LEU A 10 -22.44 -14.81 -17.33
C LEU A 10 -22.76 -13.98 -18.60
N PRO A 11 -23.92 -13.31 -18.68
CA PRO A 11 -24.26 -12.51 -19.84
C PRO A 11 -23.15 -11.46 -20.06
N LYS A 12 -22.67 -11.35 -21.31
CA LYS A 12 -21.46 -10.59 -21.72
C LYS A 12 -21.36 -9.18 -21.10
N LYS A 13 -22.50 -8.49 -20.93
CA LYS A 13 -22.56 -7.15 -20.29
C LYS A 13 -22.10 -7.14 -18.81
N ASN A 14 -22.29 -8.23 -18.07
CA ASN A 14 -21.88 -8.33 -16.66
C ASN A 14 -20.41 -8.68 -16.49
N SER A 15 -19.81 -9.41 -17.43
CA SER A 15 -18.37 -9.75 -17.37
C SER A 15 -17.50 -8.53 -17.60
N ASP A 16 -17.91 -7.64 -18.51
CA ASP A 16 -17.13 -6.46 -18.87
C ASP A 16 -17.08 -5.45 -17.71
N SER A 17 -18.22 -5.20 -17.05
CA SER A 17 -18.26 -4.36 -15.84
C SER A 17 -17.44 -4.93 -14.69
N LEU A 18 -17.42 -6.27 -14.52
CA LEU A 18 -16.63 -6.91 -13.47
C LEU A 18 -15.13 -6.69 -13.69
N LEU A 19 -14.66 -6.79 -14.94
CA LEU A 19 -13.27 -6.56 -15.29
C LEU A 19 -12.87 -5.09 -15.09
N VAL A 20 -13.73 -4.15 -15.50
CA VAL A 20 -13.49 -2.71 -15.30
C VAL A 20 -13.34 -2.37 -13.81
N PHE A 21 -14.27 -2.82 -12.97
CA PHE A 21 -14.20 -2.53 -11.52
C PHE A 21 -13.02 -3.23 -10.84
N MET A 22 -12.66 -4.42 -11.30
CA MET A 22 -11.44 -5.10 -10.87
C MET A 22 -10.19 -4.31 -11.25
N ALA A 23 -10.11 -3.78 -12.48
CA ALA A 23 -8.99 -2.95 -12.93
C ALA A 23 -8.87 -1.67 -12.11
N ILE A 24 -9.98 -0.98 -11.82
CA ILE A 24 -10.00 0.20 -10.95
C ILE A 24 -9.45 -0.15 -9.56
N ALA A 25 -9.93 -1.24 -8.95
CA ALA A 25 -9.45 -1.68 -7.65
C ALA A 25 -7.95 -2.00 -7.68
N LEU A 26 -7.47 -2.67 -8.74
CA LEU A 26 -6.06 -3.00 -8.92
C LEU A 26 -5.18 -1.74 -9.04
N VAL A 27 -5.64 -0.70 -9.74
CA VAL A 27 -4.90 0.57 -9.80
C VAL A 27 -4.69 1.13 -8.39
N GLY A 28 -5.74 1.16 -7.56
CA GLY A 28 -5.62 1.62 -6.17
C GLY A 28 -4.66 0.76 -5.33
N ALA A 29 -4.74 -0.57 -5.48
CA ALA A 29 -3.86 -1.49 -4.77
C ALA A 29 -2.39 -1.42 -5.22
N LEU A 30 -2.15 -1.17 -6.51
CA LEU A 30 -0.80 -0.92 -7.01
C LEU A 30 -0.25 0.41 -6.49
N LEU A 31 -1.08 1.44 -6.38
CA LEU A 31 -0.67 2.71 -5.76
C LEU A 31 -0.23 2.49 -4.29
N LEU A 32 -0.96 1.67 -3.53
CA LEU A 32 -0.55 1.28 -2.17
C LEU A 32 0.81 0.59 -2.13
N ILE A 33 1.10 -0.29 -3.08
CA ILE A 33 2.42 -0.92 -3.18
C ILE A 33 3.48 0.13 -3.52
N THR A 34 3.20 1.04 -4.46
CA THR A 34 4.16 2.08 -4.83
C THR A 34 4.47 3.05 -3.69
N THR A 35 3.52 3.33 -2.78
CA THR A 35 3.76 4.12 -1.56
C THR A 35 4.98 3.62 -0.78
N PHE A 36 5.22 2.30 -0.77
CA PHE A 36 6.33 1.70 -0.03
C PHE A 36 7.72 2.14 -0.55
N PHE A 37 7.81 2.47 -1.84
CA PHE A 37 9.06 2.82 -2.54
C PHE A 37 9.19 4.31 -2.84
N LEU A 38 8.10 5.08 -2.70
CA LEU A 38 8.13 6.51 -2.92
C LEU A 38 8.67 7.26 -1.70
N PRO A 39 9.15 8.50 -1.87
CA PRO A 39 9.62 9.34 -0.76
C PRO A 39 8.53 9.50 0.29
N PHE A 40 8.77 8.93 1.47
CA PHE A 40 7.90 9.05 2.64
C PHE A 40 8.36 10.20 3.54
N ALA A 41 9.67 10.40 3.63
CA ALA A 41 10.30 11.63 4.11
C ALA A 41 10.94 12.35 2.94
N SER A 42 10.81 13.68 2.89
CA SER A 42 11.58 14.53 1.99
C SER A 42 12.30 15.61 2.80
N ALA A 43 13.59 15.79 2.55
CA ALA A 43 14.39 16.79 3.24
C ALA A 43 13.87 18.20 2.96
N THR A 44 13.83 19.04 4.01
CA THR A 44 13.55 20.49 3.89
C THR A 44 14.61 21.15 3.00
N LYS A 45 14.33 22.34 2.47
CA LYS A 45 15.24 23.00 1.50
C LYS A 45 16.63 23.21 2.10
N GLU A 46 16.69 23.75 3.31
CA GLU A 46 17.93 24.05 4.03
C GLU A 46 18.71 22.77 4.33
N TYR A 47 18.02 21.72 4.76
CA TYR A 47 18.68 20.45 5.05
C TYR A 47 19.14 19.73 3.78
N ARG A 48 18.37 19.82 2.70
CA ARG A 48 18.72 19.28 1.38
C ARG A 48 19.98 19.94 0.82
N GLU A 49 20.16 21.25 1.03
CA GLU A 49 21.40 21.96 0.69
C GLU A 49 22.58 21.40 1.48
N SER A 50 22.44 21.25 2.81
CA SER A 50 23.50 20.67 3.64
C SER A 50 23.87 19.23 3.23
N LEU A 51 22.91 18.41 2.81
CA LEU A 51 23.18 17.06 2.29
C LEU A 51 23.93 17.10 0.94
N ASN A 52 23.67 18.11 0.09
CA ASN A 52 24.32 18.25 -1.20
C ASN A 52 25.78 18.75 -1.10
N ASP A 53 26.18 19.36 0.02
CA ASP A 53 27.58 19.77 0.23
C ASP A 53 28.54 18.57 0.22
N HIS A 54 28.06 17.41 0.70
CA HIS A 54 28.82 16.16 0.76
C HIS A 54 27.92 14.98 0.37
N PRO A 55 27.59 14.82 -0.93
CA PRO A 55 26.54 13.89 -1.36
C PRO A 55 26.93 12.42 -1.15
N ASP A 56 28.22 12.09 -1.28
CA ASP A 56 28.73 10.73 -1.16
C ASP A 56 29.13 10.37 0.29
N LYS A 57 28.96 11.30 1.24
CA LYS A 57 29.20 11.01 2.66
C LYS A 57 28.13 10.04 3.17
N MET A 58 28.56 9.06 3.95
CA MET A 58 27.65 8.09 4.58
C MET A 58 26.70 8.79 5.55
N TYR A 59 25.41 8.53 5.37
CA TYR A 59 24.34 8.95 6.26
C TYR A 59 24.00 7.84 7.26
N VAL A 60 23.85 6.60 6.76
CA VAL A 60 23.74 5.38 7.58
C VAL A 60 24.68 4.33 6.98
N GLU A 61 25.72 3.98 7.71
CA GLU A 61 26.81 3.12 7.22
C GLU A 61 26.33 1.68 7.00
N GLU A 62 25.49 1.16 7.89
CA GLU A 62 25.05 -0.23 7.95
C GLU A 62 24.29 -0.68 6.70
N ILE A 63 23.56 0.25 6.07
CA ILE A 63 22.74 -0.01 4.88
C ILE A 63 23.32 0.64 3.62
N ASN A 64 24.57 1.12 3.71
CA ASN A 64 25.25 1.85 2.65
C ASN A 64 24.43 3.04 2.09
N MET A 65 23.75 3.78 2.97
CA MET A 65 22.95 4.95 2.59
C MET A 65 23.80 6.21 2.66
N THR A 66 23.87 6.95 1.55
CA THR A 66 24.60 8.22 1.46
C THR A 66 23.69 9.41 1.74
N ASN A 67 24.28 10.60 1.94
CA ASN A 67 23.53 11.85 2.02
C ASN A 67 22.68 12.12 0.78
N LYS A 68 23.13 11.67 -0.40
CA LYS A 68 22.36 11.79 -1.64
C LYS A 68 21.04 11.03 -1.55
N ASP A 69 21.05 9.85 -0.95
CA ASP A 69 19.88 8.98 -0.79
C ASP A 69 18.98 9.50 0.33
N ALA A 70 19.58 9.97 1.43
CA ALA A 70 18.88 10.51 2.59
C ALA A 70 18.01 11.75 2.28
N LYS A 71 18.16 12.37 1.11
CA LYS A 71 17.31 13.48 0.67
C LYS A 71 15.83 13.12 0.59
N ASP A 72 15.52 11.88 0.23
CA ASP A 72 14.17 11.41 -0.04
C ASP A 72 14.08 9.95 0.42
N ILE A 73 13.65 9.73 1.68
CA ILE A 73 13.67 8.42 2.33
C ILE A 73 12.30 7.75 2.18
N SER A 74 12.27 6.55 1.60
CA SER A 74 11.09 5.70 1.44
C SER A 74 10.78 4.86 2.68
N LEU A 75 9.57 4.27 2.74
CA LEU A 75 9.23 3.31 3.81
C LEU A 75 10.10 2.05 3.79
N LEU A 76 10.50 1.59 2.59
CA LEU A 76 11.47 0.50 2.44
C LEU A 76 12.79 0.84 3.15
N GLU A 77 13.32 2.02 2.88
CA GLU A 77 14.58 2.48 3.46
C GLU A 77 14.47 2.69 4.98
N PHE A 78 13.37 3.24 5.48
CA PHE A 78 13.09 3.23 6.92
C PHE A 78 13.08 1.82 7.50
N GLY A 79 12.49 0.85 6.79
CA GLY A 79 12.55 -0.56 7.17
C GLY A 79 13.99 -1.07 7.27
N MET A 80 14.85 -0.73 6.31
CA MET A 80 16.26 -1.11 6.33
C MET A 80 17.02 -0.44 7.49
N ILE A 81 16.79 0.85 7.74
CA ILE A 81 17.38 1.59 8.87
C ILE A 81 16.98 0.93 10.20
N TYR A 82 15.70 0.62 10.39
CA TYR A 82 15.23 -0.02 11.61
C TYR A 82 15.70 -1.47 11.75
N SER A 83 15.84 -2.21 10.64
CA SER A 83 16.45 -3.54 10.67
C SER A 83 17.90 -3.47 11.15
N ALA A 84 18.71 -2.57 10.59
CA ALA A 84 20.09 -2.38 11.02
C ALA A 84 20.19 -1.95 12.48
N ALA A 85 19.35 -1.02 12.92
CA ALA A 85 19.30 -0.60 14.33
C ALA A 85 18.93 -1.77 15.28
N ALA A 86 17.99 -2.63 14.87
CA ALA A 86 17.62 -3.82 15.64
C ALA A 86 18.78 -4.83 15.73
N ASP A 87 19.48 -5.08 14.63
CA ASP A 87 20.62 -6.00 14.57
C ASP A 87 21.80 -5.52 15.44
N LEU A 88 22.01 -4.20 15.52
CA LEU A 88 23.01 -3.58 16.40
C LEU A 88 22.56 -3.43 17.86
N GLY A 89 21.31 -3.79 18.19
CA GLY A 89 20.76 -3.64 19.53
C GLY A 89 20.45 -2.19 19.95
N VAL A 90 20.52 -1.23 19.03
CA VAL A 90 20.28 0.19 19.30
C VAL A 90 18.78 0.44 19.40
N ASN A 91 18.29 0.76 20.60
CA ASN A 91 16.87 0.94 20.86
C ASN A 91 16.02 -0.22 20.30
N SER A 92 16.52 -1.45 20.45
CA SER A 92 16.03 -2.64 19.76
C SER A 92 14.52 -2.85 19.85
N GLY A 93 13.90 -2.56 21.01
CA GLY A 93 12.44 -2.63 21.17
C GLY A 93 11.67 -1.69 20.21
N ILE A 94 12.13 -0.45 20.07
CA ILE A 94 11.53 0.54 19.17
C ILE A 94 11.81 0.16 17.72
N ALA A 95 13.07 -0.16 17.39
CA ALA A 95 13.48 -0.53 16.04
C ALA A 95 12.70 -1.74 15.50
N VAL A 96 12.59 -2.82 16.29
CA VAL A 96 11.83 -4.02 15.93
C VAL A 96 10.34 -3.69 15.76
N THR A 97 9.78 -2.86 16.64
CA THR A 97 8.36 -2.47 16.54
C THR A 97 8.09 -1.70 15.26
N CYS A 98 8.90 -0.69 14.93
CA CYS A 98 8.77 0.07 13.69
C CYS A 98 8.92 -0.81 12.45
N LEU A 99 9.90 -1.72 12.44
CA LEU A 99 10.10 -2.67 11.35
C LEU A 99 8.85 -3.55 11.14
N ILE A 100 8.27 -4.09 12.22
CA ILE A 100 7.07 -4.92 12.15
C ILE A 100 5.88 -4.14 11.57
N ILE A 101 5.67 -2.89 11.99
CA ILE A 101 4.56 -2.05 11.51
C ILE A 101 4.75 -1.73 10.01
N ILE A 102 5.98 -1.42 9.58
CA ILE A 102 6.31 -1.17 8.16
C ILE A 102 6.07 -2.43 7.31
N ILE A 103 6.51 -3.60 7.78
CA ILE A 103 6.25 -4.89 7.11
C ILE A 103 4.74 -5.17 7.05
N ALA A 104 3.99 -4.89 8.12
CA ALA A 104 2.54 -5.10 8.14
C ALA A 104 1.83 -4.29 7.05
N PHE A 105 2.23 -3.03 6.83
CA PHE A 105 1.70 -2.22 5.72
C PHE A 105 1.95 -2.89 4.37
N ALA A 106 3.19 -3.29 4.09
CA ALA A 106 3.56 -3.94 2.83
C ALA A 106 2.78 -5.25 2.62
N VAL A 107 2.65 -6.07 3.66
CA VAL A 107 1.88 -7.32 3.62
C VAL A 107 0.41 -7.06 3.32
N PHE A 108 -0.21 -6.07 3.97
CA PHE A 108 -1.62 -5.74 3.72
C PHE A 108 -1.85 -5.16 2.32
N ALA A 109 -0.92 -4.37 1.77
CA ALA A 109 -0.99 -3.90 0.38
C ALA A 109 -0.92 -5.07 -0.63
N VAL A 110 -0.02 -6.04 -0.39
CA VAL A 110 0.09 -7.26 -1.22
C VAL A 110 -1.18 -8.12 -1.11
N LEU A 111 -1.69 -8.34 0.10
CA LEU A 111 -2.92 -9.10 0.33
C LEU A 111 -4.14 -8.43 -0.31
N THR A 112 -4.21 -7.09 -0.27
CA THR A 112 -5.24 -6.32 -0.98
C THR A 112 -5.21 -6.64 -2.47
N THR A 113 -4.03 -6.55 -3.08
CA THR A 113 -3.81 -6.85 -4.51
C THR A 113 -4.20 -8.30 -4.84
N LEU A 114 -3.77 -9.26 -4.02
CA LEU A 114 -4.11 -10.67 -4.16
C LEU A 114 -5.62 -10.90 -4.13
N PHE A 115 -6.33 -10.35 -3.15
CA PHE A 115 -7.77 -10.56 -3.03
C PHE A 115 -8.58 -9.88 -4.14
N ILE A 116 -8.10 -8.77 -4.69
CA ILE A 116 -8.69 -8.17 -5.90
C ILE A 116 -8.51 -9.10 -7.09
N ALA A 117 -7.30 -9.64 -7.31
CA ALA A 117 -7.02 -10.59 -8.39
C ALA A 117 -7.88 -11.88 -8.28
N LEU A 118 -8.10 -12.36 -7.05
CA LEU A 118 -8.99 -13.48 -6.74
C LEU A 118 -10.49 -13.13 -6.78
N LYS A 119 -10.84 -11.88 -7.12
CA LYS A 119 -12.23 -11.36 -7.16
C LYS A 119 -12.95 -11.58 -5.83
N LYS A 120 -12.24 -11.37 -4.71
CA LYS A 120 -12.73 -11.43 -3.32
C LYS A 120 -12.83 -10.01 -2.75
N PRO A 121 -13.81 -9.19 -3.20
CA PRO A 121 -13.86 -7.76 -2.87
C PRO A 121 -14.04 -7.47 -1.37
N ILE A 122 -14.70 -8.33 -0.60
CA ILE A 122 -14.84 -8.14 0.86
C ILE A 122 -13.48 -8.25 1.55
N ALA A 123 -12.70 -9.28 1.21
CA ALA A 123 -11.35 -9.43 1.76
C ALA A 123 -10.45 -8.28 1.32
N ALA A 124 -10.53 -7.87 0.04
CA ALA A 124 -9.81 -6.70 -0.45
C ALA A 124 -10.13 -5.42 0.33
N LEU A 125 -11.41 -5.16 0.65
CA LEU A 125 -11.81 -4.01 1.47
C LEU A 125 -11.20 -4.06 2.86
N ILE A 126 -11.25 -5.22 3.52
CA ILE A 126 -10.68 -5.39 4.86
C ILE A 126 -9.17 -5.07 4.83
N PHE A 127 -8.42 -5.66 3.90
CA PHE A 127 -6.98 -5.42 3.82
C PHE A 127 -6.61 -4.00 3.36
N THR A 128 -7.46 -3.35 2.54
CA THR A 128 -7.29 -1.93 2.20
C THR A 128 -7.43 -1.06 3.45
N LEU A 129 -8.46 -1.30 4.27
CA LEU A 129 -8.69 -0.56 5.51
C LEU A 129 -7.63 -0.84 6.57
N LEU A 130 -7.15 -2.08 6.67
CA LEU A 130 -6.00 -2.42 7.52
C LEU A 130 -4.72 -1.70 7.05
N SER A 131 -4.47 -1.64 5.73
CA SER A 131 -3.34 -0.88 5.18
C SER A 131 -3.45 0.60 5.56
N PHE A 132 -4.65 1.19 5.46
CA PHE A 132 -4.89 2.56 5.90
C PHE A 132 -4.64 2.75 7.40
N GLY A 133 -5.16 1.85 8.24
CA GLY A 133 -4.96 1.90 9.69
C GLY A 133 -3.48 1.81 10.08
N VAL A 134 -2.73 0.89 9.46
CA VAL A 134 -1.28 0.77 9.68
C VAL A 134 -0.55 2.01 9.18
N PHE A 135 -0.92 2.55 8.03
CA PHE A 135 -0.31 3.78 7.51
C PHE A 135 -0.50 4.96 8.46
N GLN A 136 -1.71 5.14 9.02
CA GLN A 136 -1.97 6.14 10.05
C GLN A 136 -1.16 5.88 11.33
N LEU A 137 -1.01 4.61 11.72
CA LEU A 137 -0.20 4.23 12.87
C LEU A 137 1.28 4.58 12.67
N ILE A 138 1.84 4.32 11.49
CA ILE A 138 3.22 4.72 11.13
C ILE A 138 3.36 6.23 11.23
N LYS A 139 2.44 6.98 10.64
CA LYS A 139 2.47 8.44 10.67
C LYS A 139 2.46 8.98 12.10
N TRP A 140 1.52 8.49 12.91
CA TRP A 140 1.40 8.88 14.31
C TRP A 140 2.66 8.54 15.12
N ASP A 141 3.20 7.34 14.96
CA ASP A 141 4.44 6.91 15.64
C ASP A 141 5.65 7.77 15.25
N PHE A 142 5.74 8.19 13.98
CA PHE A 142 6.81 9.07 13.50
C PHE A 142 6.67 10.50 14.03
N GLU A 143 5.44 11.00 14.15
CA GLU A 143 5.15 12.31 14.76
C GLU A 143 5.47 12.30 16.25
N ASP A 144 5.02 11.29 16.99
CA ASP A 144 5.20 11.16 18.44
C ASP A 144 6.69 11.07 18.82
N ARG A 145 7.48 10.32 18.04
CA ARG A 145 8.93 10.18 18.27
C ARG A 145 9.76 11.32 17.69
N GLY A 146 9.14 12.30 17.01
CA GLY A 146 9.85 13.40 16.38
C GLY A 146 10.75 12.98 15.21
N VAL A 147 10.36 11.95 14.46
CA VAL A 147 11.04 11.52 13.22
C VAL A 147 10.63 12.44 12.06
N ILE A 148 9.32 12.65 11.87
CA ILE A 148 8.72 13.53 10.86
C ILE A 148 7.37 14.04 11.40
N PRO A 149 7.02 15.33 11.21
CA PRO A 149 7.83 16.37 10.62
C PRO A 149 8.85 16.94 11.62
N THR A 150 9.97 17.45 11.09
CA THR A 150 11.03 18.13 11.85
C THR A 150 11.57 19.30 11.04
N SER A 151 12.49 20.09 11.61
CA SER A 151 13.21 21.11 10.82
C SER A 151 14.03 20.55 9.65
N LYS A 152 14.28 19.23 9.62
CA LYS A 152 15.08 18.55 8.60
C LYS A 152 14.25 17.80 7.56
N TYR A 153 13.09 17.29 7.93
CA TYR A 153 12.26 16.44 7.07
C TYR A 153 10.77 16.77 7.19
N ASP A 154 10.11 16.81 6.05
CA ASP A 154 8.65 16.87 5.91
C ASP A 154 8.11 15.56 5.32
N TRP A 155 6.79 15.41 5.36
CA TRP A 155 6.09 14.32 4.68
C TRP A 155 6.33 14.38 3.17
N GLY A 156 6.80 13.26 2.62
CA GLY A 156 7.06 13.10 1.20
C GLY A 156 5.81 12.75 0.40
N PHE A 157 6.00 12.58 -0.92
CA PHE A 157 4.92 12.33 -1.87
C PHE A 157 4.16 11.01 -1.64
N ALA A 158 4.79 10.04 -0.95
CA ALA A 158 4.17 8.76 -0.62
C ALA A 158 2.88 8.92 0.18
N GLU A 159 2.76 9.96 1.02
CA GLU A 159 1.53 10.23 1.79
C GLU A 159 0.33 10.47 0.87
N VAL A 160 0.49 11.38 -0.09
CA VAL A 160 -0.58 11.73 -1.04
C VAL A 160 -0.97 10.52 -1.88
N ILE A 161 0.03 9.77 -2.37
CA ILE A 161 -0.20 8.56 -3.16
C ILE A 161 -0.91 7.48 -2.36
N CYS A 162 -0.58 7.32 -1.08
CA CYS A 162 -1.25 6.37 -0.21
C CYS A 162 -2.74 6.68 -0.09
N TYR A 163 -3.12 7.93 0.18
CA TYR A 163 -4.53 8.31 0.28
C TYR A 163 -5.29 8.09 -1.02
N ILE A 164 -4.72 8.48 -2.15
CA ILE A 164 -5.31 8.25 -3.48
C ILE A 164 -5.49 6.75 -3.71
N GLY A 165 -4.46 5.95 -3.42
CA GLY A 165 -4.48 4.49 -3.57
C GLY A 165 -5.60 3.85 -2.74
N ILE A 166 -5.73 4.23 -1.47
CA ILE A 166 -6.81 3.75 -0.58
C ILE A 166 -8.18 4.10 -1.14
N THR A 167 -8.40 5.37 -1.52
CA THR A 167 -9.70 5.81 -2.05
C THR A 167 -10.11 5.01 -3.30
N ILE A 168 -9.18 4.86 -4.25
CA ILE A 168 -9.43 4.10 -5.48
C ILE A 168 -9.68 2.62 -5.18
N ALA A 169 -8.87 2.00 -4.31
CA ALA A 169 -9.00 0.59 -3.94
C ALA A 169 -10.35 0.30 -3.25
N VAL A 170 -10.79 1.19 -2.35
CA VAL A 170 -12.10 1.09 -1.69
C VAL A 170 -13.24 1.22 -2.71
N ILE A 171 -13.25 2.29 -3.52
CA ILE A 171 -14.30 2.52 -4.51
C ILE A 171 -14.37 1.35 -5.50
N GLY A 172 -13.22 0.94 -6.05
CA GLY A 172 -13.13 -0.18 -6.97
C GLY A 172 -13.64 -1.50 -6.36
N SER A 173 -13.27 -1.78 -5.10
CA SER A 173 -13.70 -2.99 -4.41
C SER A 173 -15.20 -3.00 -4.09
N ILE A 174 -15.79 -1.85 -3.74
CA ILE A 174 -17.25 -1.71 -3.54
C ILE A 174 -17.98 -1.94 -4.86
N LEU A 175 -17.55 -1.32 -5.96
CA LEU A 175 -18.16 -1.50 -7.27
C LEU A 175 -18.05 -2.96 -7.74
N LEU A 176 -16.90 -3.60 -7.51
CA LEU A 176 -16.68 -5.02 -7.79
C LEU A 176 -17.61 -5.91 -6.96
N LEU A 177 -17.83 -5.59 -5.68
CA LEU A 177 -18.77 -6.30 -4.80
C LEU A 177 -20.21 -6.20 -5.31
N ILE A 178 -20.64 -5.00 -5.70
CA ILE A 178 -22.00 -4.75 -6.23
C ILE A 178 -22.20 -5.54 -7.52
N ALA A 179 -21.27 -5.46 -8.48
CA ALA A 179 -21.34 -6.17 -9.74
C ALA A 179 -21.41 -7.69 -9.54
N LYS A 180 -20.56 -8.22 -8.66
CA LYS A 180 -20.55 -9.65 -8.32
C LYS A 180 -21.86 -10.11 -7.66
N SER A 181 -22.44 -9.28 -6.80
CA SER A 181 -23.70 -9.58 -6.12
C SER A 181 -24.88 -9.60 -7.11
N LYS A 182 -24.91 -8.66 -8.06
CA LYS A 182 -25.92 -8.62 -9.13
C LYS A 182 -25.82 -9.86 -10.04
N ALA A 183 -24.61 -10.22 -10.46
CA ALA A 183 -24.38 -11.41 -11.27
C ALA A 183 -24.87 -12.70 -10.57
N LYS A 184 -24.58 -12.86 -9.27
CA LYS A 184 -25.03 -14.01 -8.48
C LYS A 184 -26.56 -14.11 -8.40
N ARG A 185 -27.27 -12.98 -8.25
CA ARG A 185 -28.75 -12.96 -8.19
C ARG A 185 -29.39 -13.41 -9.50
N GLN A 186 -28.86 -12.96 -10.64
CA GLN A 186 -29.38 -13.33 -11.96
C GLN A 186 -29.22 -14.82 -12.25
N THR A 187 -28.04 -15.39 -11.96
CA THR A 187 -27.81 -16.84 -12.11
C THR A 187 -28.73 -17.68 -11.23
N ASN A 188 -29.09 -17.20 -10.04
CA ASN A 188 -30.04 -17.89 -9.17
C ASN A 188 -31.48 -17.81 -9.69
N GLN A 189 -31.87 -16.71 -10.34
CA GLN A 189 -33.20 -16.58 -10.96
C GLN A 189 -33.35 -17.50 -12.18
N GLU A 190 -32.32 -17.59 -13.03
CA GLU A 190 -32.29 -18.52 -14.18
C GLU A 190 -32.36 -19.99 -13.77
N LYS A 191 -31.75 -20.37 -12.63
CA LYS A 191 -31.81 -21.75 -12.12
C LYS A 191 -33.17 -22.14 -11.53
N ASN A 192 -33.99 -21.17 -11.12
CA ASN A 192 -35.26 -21.37 -10.46
C ASN A 192 -36.47 -21.13 -11.39
N SER A 193 -36.23 -20.82 -12.68
CA SER A 193 -37.24 -20.68 -13.73
C SER A 193 -37.24 -21.91 -14.63
#